data_AF-A0A3N7F3W8-F1
#
_entry.id   AF-A0A3N7F3W8-F1
#
_cell.length_a   1.000
_cell.length_b   1.000
_cell.length_c   1.000
_cell.angle_alpha   90.00
_cell.angle_beta   90.00
_cell.angle_gamma   90.00
#
_symmetry.space_group_name_H-M   'P 1'
#
loop_
_entity.id
_entity.type
_entity.pdbx_description
1 polymer ?
#
loop_
_entity_poly.entity_id
_entity_poly.type
_entity_poly.pdbx_seq_one_letter_code
_entity_poly.pdbx_strand_id
1 'polypeptide(L)'
;MTLPDLHRAIAEHAGTFTCERINKPQETKTVNFQHLIQPPAALDAPLPDVGQLPAFYATVGGVLLYHDASTGDAARYIAPPAEWATLQEAFNGWTEHLSDEEREDILPDWIDHCLVIGETPHSGNYILMATDGACAGQVFEFDHDGFEFTQAADDLVDYVQRLLHLDSQTLANIASHMRFIDRNTGAQWWILEMNDNRGHRVCTSI
;
A
#
# COMPACT_ATOMS: atom_id res chain seq x y z
N MET A 1 -8.27 -17.56 -1.33
CA MET A 1 -9.47 -16.98 -0.68
C MET A 1 -10.43 -16.52 -1.78
N THR A 2 -11.75 -16.54 -1.57
CA THR A 2 -12.68 -15.95 -2.56
C THR A 2 -12.73 -14.43 -2.42
N LEU A 3 -13.15 -13.70 -3.46
CA LEU A 3 -13.30 -12.23 -3.39
C LEU A 3 -14.32 -11.76 -2.33
N PRO A 4 -15.49 -12.39 -2.16
CA PRO A 4 -16.39 -12.07 -1.05
C PRO A 4 -15.75 -12.32 0.32
N ASP A 5 -14.97 -13.39 0.46
CA ASP A 5 -14.23 -13.66 1.69
C ASP A 5 -13.15 -12.61 1.94
N LEU A 6 -12.46 -12.14 0.89
CA LEU A 6 -11.47 -11.07 0.99
C LEU A 6 -12.14 -9.77 1.45
N HIS A 7 -13.25 -9.36 0.81
CA HIS A 7 -13.99 -8.16 1.22
C HIS A 7 -14.37 -8.23 2.69
N ARG A 8 -14.93 -9.36 3.14
CA ARG A 8 -15.26 -9.58 4.55
C ARG A 8 -14.00 -9.51 5.44
N ALA A 9 -12.92 -10.16 5.02
CA ALA A 9 -11.66 -10.16 5.76
C ALA A 9 -11.06 -8.76 5.91
N ILE A 10 -11.19 -7.89 4.92
CA ILE A 10 -10.81 -6.48 5.02
C ILE A 10 -11.77 -5.74 5.97
N ALA A 11 -13.08 -5.88 5.77
CA ALA A 11 -14.09 -5.14 6.53
C ALA A 11 -14.07 -5.45 8.03
N GLU A 12 -13.76 -6.70 8.39
CA GLU A 12 -13.72 -7.16 9.77
C GLU A 12 -12.35 -6.98 10.43
N HIS A 13 -11.28 -6.72 9.69
CA HIS A 13 -9.94 -6.60 10.26
C HIS A 13 -9.71 -5.20 10.85
N ALA A 14 -9.32 -5.19 12.12
CA ALA A 14 -9.02 -3.99 12.89
C ALA A 14 -8.06 -4.35 14.02
N GLY A 15 -7.46 -3.33 14.62
CA GLY A 15 -6.50 -3.57 15.69
C GLY A 15 -5.87 -2.31 16.22
N THR A 16 -4.69 -2.47 16.80
CA THR A 16 -3.93 -1.38 17.40
C THR A 16 -2.46 -1.44 17.03
N PHE A 17 -1.86 -0.27 16.86
CA PHE A 17 -0.42 -0.08 16.89
C PHE A 17 0.02 0.44 18.24
N THR A 18 1.00 -0.20 18.85
CA THR A 18 1.79 0.39 19.94
C THR A 18 2.94 1.15 19.31
N CYS A 19 3.01 2.45 19.59
CA CYS A 19 4.01 3.34 19.04
C CYS A 19 4.88 3.94 20.14
N GLU A 20 6.14 4.22 19.83
CA GLU A 20 7.04 5.02 20.67
C GLU A 20 7.30 6.39 20.05
N ARG A 21 7.54 7.38 20.88
CA ARG A 21 7.90 8.72 20.39
C ARG A 21 9.34 8.75 19.91
N ILE A 22 9.56 9.25 18.70
CA ILE A 22 10.90 9.47 18.16
C ILE A 22 11.66 10.44 19.07
N ASN A 23 12.93 10.11 19.38
CA ASN A 23 13.81 10.82 20.32
C ASN A 23 13.37 10.79 21.79
N LYS A 24 12.31 10.06 22.14
CA LYS A 24 11.83 9.86 23.52
C LYS A 24 11.21 8.47 23.72
N PRO A 25 12.01 7.39 23.67
CA PRO A 25 11.52 6.00 23.61
C PRO A 25 10.76 5.51 24.86
N GLN A 26 10.66 6.33 25.91
CA GLN A 26 9.86 6.04 27.10
C GLN A 26 8.41 6.52 27.00
N GLU A 27 8.11 7.41 26.03
CA GLU A 27 6.76 7.88 25.75
C GLU A 27 6.13 6.96 24.71
N THR A 28 5.06 6.26 25.08
CA THR A 28 4.30 5.38 24.18
C THR A 28 2.88 5.89 23.97
N LYS A 29 2.29 5.51 22.84
CA LYS A 29 0.86 5.67 22.60
C LYS A 29 0.30 4.46 21.86
N THR A 30 -1.01 4.29 21.97
CA THR A 30 -1.75 3.30 21.20
C THR A 30 -2.58 4.03 20.14
N VAL A 31 -2.49 3.55 18.90
CA VAL A 31 -3.30 4.04 17.78
C VAL A 31 -4.21 2.91 17.32
N ASN A 32 -5.51 3.16 17.20
CA ASN A 32 -6.43 2.20 16.62
C ASN A 32 -6.38 2.30 15.10
N PHE A 33 -6.37 1.16 14.41
CA PHE A 33 -6.51 1.13 12.96
C PHE A 33 -7.74 0.34 12.54
N GLN A 34 -8.27 0.72 11.39
CA GLN A 34 -9.28 -0.02 10.65
C GLN A 34 -8.98 0.09 9.15
N HIS A 35 -9.71 -0.65 8.33
CA HIS A 35 -9.66 -0.51 6.88
C HIS A 35 -10.87 0.26 6.37
N LEU A 36 -10.69 1.04 5.30
CA LEU A 36 -11.79 1.71 4.62
C LEU A 36 -11.93 1.13 3.22
N ILE A 37 -13.06 0.48 2.96
CA ILE A 37 -13.41 -0.05 1.64
C ILE A 37 -14.27 0.98 0.92
N GLN A 38 -13.91 1.31 -0.30
CA GLN A 38 -14.76 2.05 -1.22
C GLN A 38 -15.66 1.06 -1.98
N PRO A 39 -16.94 1.41 -2.23
CA PRO A 39 -17.80 0.56 -3.04
C PRO A 39 -17.32 0.54 -4.50
N PRO A 40 -17.54 -0.56 -5.25
CA PRO A 40 -17.31 -0.60 -6.68
C PRO A 40 -17.99 0.57 -7.40
N ALA A 41 -17.26 1.23 -8.29
CA ALA A 41 -17.76 2.33 -9.10
C ALA A 41 -18.07 1.87 -10.53
N ALA A 42 -18.96 2.59 -11.20
CA ALA A 42 -19.12 2.43 -12.64
C ALA A 42 -17.83 2.85 -13.35
N LEU A 43 -17.41 2.05 -14.32
CA LEU A 43 -16.21 2.30 -15.09
C LEU A 43 -16.57 2.87 -16.46
N ASP A 44 -15.84 3.90 -16.88
CA ASP A 44 -15.99 4.49 -18.21
C ASP A 44 -15.46 3.57 -19.33
N ALA A 45 -14.54 2.66 -18.98
CA ALA A 45 -13.96 1.66 -19.87
C ALA A 45 -13.71 0.33 -19.12
N PRO A 46 -13.69 -0.81 -19.81
CA PRO A 46 -13.28 -2.08 -19.22
C PRO A 46 -11.85 -2.01 -18.67
N LEU A 47 -11.60 -2.60 -17.51
CA LEU A 47 -10.24 -2.78 -16.99
C LEU A 47 -9.48 -3.82 -17.82
N PRO A 48 -8.14 -3.73 -17.89
CA PRO A 48 -7.31 -4.78 -18.48
C PRO A 48 -7.62 -6.14 -17.83
N ASP A 49 -7.78 -7.16 -18.68
CA ASP A 49 -8.03 -8.54 -18.24
C ASP A 49 -6.70 -9.20 -17.84
N VAL A 50 -6.17 -8.75 -16.71
CA VAL A 50 -4.87 -9.18 -16.17
C VAL A 50 -4.99 -9.57 -14.70
N GLY A 51 -4.45 -10.73 -14.34
CA GLY A 51 -4.54 -11.29 -12.99
C GLY A 51 -6.00 -11.37 -12.51
N GLN A 52 -6.27 -10.80 -11.34
CA GLN A 52 -7.63 -10.68 -10.78
C GLN A 52 -8.15 -9.23 -10.79
N LEU A 53 -7.56 -8.35 -11.61
CA LEU A 53 -7.83 -6.91 -11.58
C LEU A 53 -9.33 -6.58 -11.80
N PRO A 54 -10.02 -7.06 -12.85
CA PRO A 54 -11.44 -6.75 -13.04
C PRO A 54 -12.32 -7.25 -11.90
N ALA A 55 -12.03 -8.47 -11.43
CA ALA A 55 -12.84 -9.11 -10.39
C ALA A 55 -12.63 -8.46 -9.02
N PHE A 56 -11.41 -8.00 -8.71
CA PHE A 56 -11.10 -7.22 -7.53
C PHE A 56 -11.92 -5.93 -7.51
N TYR A 57 -11.85 -5.10 -8.56
CA TYR A 57 -12.55 -3.81 -8.60
C TYR A 57 -14.08 -3.93 -8.73
N ALA A 58 -14.58 -5.06 -9.22
CA ALA A 58 -16.01 -5.39 -9.14
C ALA A 58 -16.49 -5.71 -7.71
N THR A 59 -15.57 -6.02 -6.79
CA THR A 59 -15.87 -6.39 -5.40
C THR A 59 -15.48 -5.28 -4.41
N VAL A 60 -14.33 -4.66 -4.62
CA VAL A 60 -13.69 -3.65 -3.77
C VAL A 60 -13.30 -2.49 -4.68
N GLY A 61 -14.03 -1.37 -4.61
CA GLY A 61 -13.79 -0.22 -5.49
C GLY A 61 -12.46 0.50 -5.22
N GLY A 62 -11.94 0.34 -4.01
CA GLY A 62 -10.67 0.88 -3.52
C GLY A 62 -10.53 0.53 -2.04
N VAL A 63 -9.32 0.59 -1.48
CA VAL A 63 -9.10 0.29 -0.06
C VAL A 63 -7.98 1.14 0.55
N LEU A 64 -8.26 1.77 1.70
CA LEU A 64 -7.22 2.29 2.59
C LEU A 64 -6.95 1.26 3.68
N LEU A 65 -5.70 0.80 3.76
CA LEU A 65 -5.25 -0.19 4.71
C LEU A 65 -4.55 0.49 5.91
N TYR A 66 -4.80 -0.04 7.11
CA TYR A 66 -4.29 0.46 8.39
C TYR A 66 -4.55 1.94 8.63
N HIS A 67 -5.77 2.38 8.37
CA HIS A 67 -6.18 3.78 8.50
C HIS A 67 -6.51 4.14 9.97
N ASP A 68 -5.90 5.22 10.46
CA ASP A 68 -6.24 5.88 11.72
C ASP A 68 -7.28 6.98 11.46
N ALA A 69 -8.52 6.74 11.93
CA ALA A 69 -9.62 7.67 11.75
C ALA A 69 -9.42 9.03 12.47
N SER A 70 -8.48 9.13 13.42
CA SER A 70 -8.23 10.37 14.15
C SER A 70 -7.32 11.34 13.40
N THR A 71 -6.33 10.82 12.66
CA THR A 71 -5.36 11.64 11.92
C THR A 71 -5.61 11.66 10.41
N GLY A 72 -6.24 10.60 9.88
CA GLY A 72 -6.36 10.32 8.46
C GLY A 72 -5.17 9.53 7.89
N ASP A 73 -4.17 9.19 8.70
CA ASP A 73 -2.98 8.46 8.25
C ASP A 73 -3.36 7.02 7.86
N ALA A 74 -2.77 6.48 6.80
CA ALA A 74 -2.95 5.10 6.37
C ALA A 74 -1.61 4.52 5.85
N ALA A 75 -1.47 3.19 5.90
CA ALA A 75 -0.23 2.53 5.50
C ALA A 75 -0.14 2.28 3.99
N ARG A 76 -1.28 1.95 3.35
CA ARG A 76 -1.38 1.69 1.91
C ARG A 76 -2.74 2.15 1.41
N TYR A 77 -2.76 2.66 0.19
CA TYR A 77 -3.98 3.02 -0.52
C TYR A 77 -4.01 2.32 -1.87
N ILE A 78 -4.97 1.42 -2.06
CA ILE A 78 -5.31 0.87 -3.38
C ILE A 78 -6.42 1.74 -3.95
N ALA A 79 -6.07 2.50 -4.98
CA ALA A 79 -6.89 3.58 -5.49
C ALA A 79 -7.95 3.09 -6.48
N PRO A 80 -9.14 3.70 -6.50
CA PRO A 80 -10.15 3.40 -7.51
C PRO A 80 -9.61 3.74 -8.92
N PRO A 81 -10.09 3.06 -9.98
CA PRO A 81 -9.58 3.27 -11.34
C PRO A 81 -9.68 4.71 -11.85
N ALA A 82 -10.62 5.50 -11.32
CA ALA A 82 -10.77 6.91 -11.65
C ALA A 82 -9.57 7.78 -11.23
N GLU A 83 -8.73 7.30 -10.29
CA GLU A 83 -7.58 8.03 -9.75
C GLU A 83 -6.25 7.58 -10.39
N TRP A 84 -6.22 6.48 -11.16
CA TRP A 84 -4.99 5.92 -11.72
C TRP A 84 -4.23 6.87 -12.63
N ALA A 85 -4.93 7.70 -13.43
CA ALA A 85 -4.27 8.67 -14.30
C ALA A 85 -3.49 9.72 -13.49
N THR A 86 -4.03 10.16 -12.36
CA THR A 86 -3.36 11.11 -11.46
C THR A 86 -2.16 10.46 -10.78
N LEU A 87 -2.30 9.21 -10.33
CA LEU A 87 -1.19 8.46 -9.75
C LEU A 87 -0.07 8.20 -10.79
N GLN A 88 -0.45 7.88 -12.03
CA GLN A 88 0.50 7.68 -13.12
C GLN A 88 1.29 8.97 -13.42
N GLU A 89 0.63 10.11 -13.47
CA GLU A 89 1.31 11.40 -13.66
C GLU A 89 2.30 11.69 -12.52
N ALA A 90 1.88 11.45 -11.27
CA ALA A 90 2.73 11.63 -10.10
C ALA A 90 3.93 10.66 -10.07
N PHE A 91 3.73 9.41 -10.49
CA PHE A 91 4.82 8.44 -10.67
C PHE A 91 5.77 8.84 -11.79
N ASN A 92 5.25 9.29 -12.94
CA ASN A 92 6.05 9.71 -14.08
C ASN A 92 6.98 10.88 -13.73
N GLY A 93 6.58 11.77 -12.83
CA GLY A 93 7.45 12.84 -12.31
C GLY A 93 8.75 12.35 -11.67
N TRP A 94 8.81 11.08 -11.23
CA TRP A 94 10.04 10.47 -10.71
C TRP A 94 10.94 9.87 -11.79
N THR A 95 10.38 9.52 -12.95
CA THR A 95 11.09 8.77 -14.01
C THR A 95 11.36 9.59 -15.27
N GLU A 96 10.70 10.74 -15.45
CA GLU A 96 10.79 11.56 -16.67
C GLU A 96 12.15 12.23 -16.90
N HIS A 97 12.96 12.37 -15.85
CA HIS A 97 14.28 13.01 -15.92
C HIS A 97 15.41 12.03 -16.19
N LEU A 98 15.13 10.74 -16.21
CA LEU A 98 16.13 9.72 -16.52
C LEU A 98 16.47 9.76 -18.01
N SER A 99 17.77 9.74 -18.30
CA SER A 99 18.27 9.51 -19.66
C SER A 99 17.96 8.08 -20.12
N ASP A 100 18.02 7.83 -21.43
CA ASP A 100 17.75 6.50 -21.99
C ASP A 100 18.66 5.41 -21.37
N GLU A 101 19.94 5.74 -21.12
CA GLU A 101 20.90 4.83 -20.46
C GLU A 101 20.49 4.53 -19.00
N GLU A 102 20.11 5.55 -18.23
CA GLU A 102 19.61 5.36 -16.86
C GLU A 102 18.29 4.58 -16.81
N ARG A 103 17.42 4.77 -17.80
CA ARG A 103 16.17 4.03 -17.91
C ARG A 103 16.44 2.55 -18.15
N GLU A 104 17.34 2.21 -19.07
CA GLU A 104 17.72 0.82 -19.35
C GLU A 104 18.42 0.14 -18.17
N ASP A 105 19.22 0.88 -17.41
CA ASP A 105 19.98 0.33 -16.28
C ASP A 105 19.16 0.15 -15.00
N ILE A 106 18.16 1.01 -14.77
CA ILE A 106 17.48 1.13 -13.47
C ILE A 106 16.02 0.69 -13.54
N LEU A 107 15.31 1.02 -14.62
CA LEU A 107 13.89 0.70 -14.71
C LEU A 107 13.68 -0.74 -15.17
N PRO A 108 12.69 -1.45 -14.62
CA PRO A 108 12.35 -2.78 -15.10
C PRO A 108 11.74 -2.69 -16.51
N ASP A 109 12.00 -3.71 -17.35
CA ASP A 109 11.51 -3.78 -18.74
C ASP A 109 9.98 -3.62 -18.87
N TRP A 110 9.22 -3.96 -17.83
CA TRP A 110 7.76 -3.88 -17.82
C TRP A 110 7.21 -2.48 -17.47
N ILE A 111 8.07 -1.50 -17.16
CA ILE A 111 7.64 -0.22 -16.58
C ILE A 111 6.71 0.59 -17.49
N ASP A 112 6.93 0.52 -18.81
CA ASP A 112 6.10 1.20 -19.81
C ASP A 112 4.76 0.49 -20.05
N HIS A 113 4.57 -0.68 -19.42
CA HIS A 113 3.39 -1.52 -19.52
C HIS A 113 2.83 -1.85 -18.13
N CYS A 114 2.77 -0.85 -17.25
CA CYS A 114 2.18 -1.00 -15.93
C CYS A 114 1.00 -0.04 -15.69
N LEU A 115 0.20 -0.36 -14.68
CA LEU A 115 -0.77 0.54 -14.06
C LEU A 115 -0.25 0.95 -12.69
N VAL A 116 -0.29 2.24 -12.38
CA VAL A 116 -0.14 2.70 -10.99
C VAL A 116 -1.50 2.63 -10.30
N ILE A 117 -1.68 1.58 -9.49
CA ILE A 117 -2.97 1.21 -8.88
C ILE A 117 -3.10 1.67 -7.42
N GLY A 118 -2.07 2.31 -6.88
CA GLY A 118 -2.08 2.75 -5.50
C GLY A 118 -0.78 3.41 -5.07
N GLU A 119 -0.71 3.75 -3.79
CA GLU A 119 0.43 4.41 -3.18
C GLU A 119 0.57 4.08 -1.68
N THR A 120 1.73 4.40 -1.13
CA THR A 120 1.87 4.67 0.30
C THR A 120 1.62 6.17 0.51
N PRO A 121 0.53 6.55 1.21
CA PRO A 121 0.13 7.95 1.31
C PRO A 121 1.25 8.86 1.80
N HIS A 122 1.45 9.99 1.13
CA HIS A 122 2.41 11.04 1.48
C HIS A 122 3.89 10.61 1.49
N SER A 123 4.24 9.46 0.90
CA SER A 123 5.62 8.99 0.86
C SER A 123 6.29 9.10 -0.50
N GLY A 124 5.55 9.30 -1.59
CA GLY A 124 6.11 9.21 -2.95
C GLY A 124 6.35 7.77 -3.43
N ASN A 125 5.88 6.76 -2.68
CA ASN A 125 6.02 5.35 -3.04
C ASN A 125 4.72 4.85 -3.67
N TYR A 126 4.84 4.08 -4.75
CA TYR A 126 3.71 3.68 -5.57
C TYR A 126 3.54 2.16 -5.62
N ILE A 127 2.31 1.73 -5.86
CA ILE A 127 1.93 0.33 -6.04
C ILE A 127 1.60 0.17 -7.51
N LEU A 128 2.39 -0.64 -8.21
CA LEU A 128 2.30 -0.84 -9.65
C LEU A 128 1.82 -2.26 -9.95
N MET A 129 1.08 -2.43 -11.04
CA MET A 129 0.74 -3.73 -11.59
C MET A 129 1.21 -3.81 -13.03
N ALA A 130 2.05 -4.80 -13.35
CA ALA A 130 2.42 -5.07 -14.73
C ALA A 130 1.20 -5.57 -15.51
N THR A 131 1.02 -5.08 -16.74
CA THR A 131 -0.14 -5.42 -17.59
C THR A 131 0.20 -6.35 -18.75
N ASP A 132 1.48 -6.57 -18.99
CA ASP A 132 2.01 -7.31 -20.13
C ASP A 132 3.23 -8.15 -19.72
N GLY A 133 3.66 -9.03 -20.64
CA GLY A 133 4.91 -9.77 -20.49
C GLY A 133 4.81 -10.91 -19.48
N ALA A 134 5.97 -11.42 -19.06
CA ALA A 134 6.05 -12.57 -18.15
C ALA A 134 5.55 -12.25 -16.73
N CYS A 135 5.51 -10.96 -16.37
CA CYS A 135 5.09 -10.47 -15.06
C CYS A 135 3.63 -9.97 -15.04
N ALA A 136 2.88 -10.12 -16.13
CA ALA A 136 1.51 -9.60 -16.24
C ALA A 136 0.63 -10.05 -15.06
N GLY A 137 0.07 -9.07 -14.33
CA GLY A 137 -0.81 -9.25 -13.18
C GLY A 137 -0.10 -9.18 -11.84
N GLN A 138 1.23 -9.30 -11.80
CA GLN A 138 2.03 -9.18 -10.58
C GLN A 138 2.03 -7.74 -10.06
N VAL A 139 2.13 -7.61 -8.74
CA VAL A 139 2.13 -6.32 -8.03
C VAL A 139 3.54 -6.01 -7.52
N PHE A 140 3.97 -4.78 -7.75
CA PHE A 140 5.27 -4.26 -7.37
C PHE A 140 5.10 -3.00 -6.49
N GLU A 141 5.99 -2.82 -5.53
CA GLU A 141 6.13 -1.56 -4.80
C GLU A 141 7.36 -0.81 -5.31
N PHE A 142 7.19 0.47 -5.64
CA PHE A 142 8.27 1.40 -5.93
C PHE A 142 8.61 2.22 -4.69
N ASP A 143 9.87 2.17 -4.27
CA ASP A 143 10.40 3.02 -3.21
C ASP A 143 11.26 4.15 -3.79
N HIS A 144 10.81 5.40 -3.62
CA HIS A 144 11.50 6.56 -4.20
C HIS A 144 12.85 6.87 -3.53
N ASP A 145 13.04 6.49 -2.27
CA ASP A 145 14.27 6.79 -1.52
C ASP A 145 15.46 5.96 -2.05
N GLY A 146 15.22 4.68 -2.34
CA GLY A 146 16.19 3.76 -2.93
C GLY A 146 16.13 3.67 -4.44
N PHE A 147 15.06 4.19 -5.04
CA PHE A 147 14.69 3.99 -6.45
C PHE A 147 14.57 2.49 -6.80
N GLU A 148 13.92 1.72 -5.92
CA GLU A 148 13.84 0.26 -6.00
C GLU A 148 12.44 -0.21 -6.38
N PHE A 149 12.37 -1.27 -7.20
CA PHE A 149 11.13 -1.97 -7.56
C PHE A 149 11.13 -3.37 -6.97
N THR A 150 10.27 -3.62 -5.99
CA THR A 150 10.19 -4.92 -5.31
C THR A 150 8.90 -5.63 -5.68
N GLN A 151 8.99 -6.89 -6.14
CA GLN A 151 7.81 -7.72 -6.34
C GLN A 151 7.16 -8.01 -4.98
N ALA A 152 5.95 -7.52 -4.76
CA ALA A 152 5.23 -7.65 -3.50
C ALA A 152 4.28 -8.85 -3.49
N ALA A 153 3.66 -9.17 -4.63
CA ALA A 153 2.68 -10.25 -4.75
C ALA A 153 2.50 -10.76 -6.19
N ASP A 154 1.86 -11.93 -6.33
CA ASP A 154 1.58 -12.53 -7.63
C ASP A 154 0.34 -11.93 -8.31
N ASP A 155 -0.59 -11.38 -7.52
CA ASP A 155 -1.72 -10.58 -8.00
C ASP A 155 -2.22 -9.61 -6.90
N LEU A 156 -3.18 -8.75 -7.23
CA LEU A 156 -3.75 -7.77 -6.29
C LEU A 156 -4.49 -8.40 -5.11
N VAL A 157 -5.08 -9.58 -5.31
CA VAL A 157 -5.79 -10.31 -4.25
C VAL A 157 -4.79 -10.90 -3.25
N ASP A 158 -3.68 -11.47 -3.73
CA ASP A 158 -2.55 -11.92 -2.91
C ASP A 158 -1.90 -10.74 -2.18
N TYR A 159 -1.69 -9.61 -2.86
CA TYR A 159 -1.13 -8.39 -2.24
C TYR A 159 -1.93 -7.94 -1.02
N VAL A 160 -3.26 -7.81 -1.17
CA VAL A 160 -4.11 -7.40 -0.04
C VAL A 160 -4.17 -8.49 1.04
N GLN A 161 -4.15 -9.78 0.70
CA GLN A 161 -4.10 -10.86 1.68
C GLN A 161 -2.83 -10.82 2.53
N ARG A 162 -1.66 -10.61 1.91
CA ARG A 162 -0.39 -10.46 2.61
C ARG A 162 -0.44 -9.25 3.54
N LEU A 163 -0.99 -8.13 3.08
CA LEU A 163 -1.18 -6.96 3.91
C LEU A 163 -2.16 -7.17 5.08
N LEU A 164 -3.08 -8.14 5.02
CA LEU A 164 -3.94 -8.50 6.18
C LEU A 164 -3.25 -9.45 7.17
N HIS A 165 -2.03 -9.90 6.89
CA HIS A 165 -1.26 -10.79 7.75
C HIS A 165 0.21 -10.36 7.78
N LEU A 166 0.47 -9.20 8.39
CA LEU A 166 1.81 -8.61 8.41
C LEU A 166 2.82 -9.50 9.12
N ASP A 167 3.99 -9.63 8.51
CA ASP A 167 5.20 -10.08 9.20
C ASP A 167 6.02 -8.88 9.72
N SER A 168 7.09 -9.17 10.46
CA SER A 168 7.94 -8.13 11.06
C SER A 168 8.57 -7.21 10.02
N GLN A 169 8.93 -7.75 8.85
CA GLN A 169 9.54 -6.98 7.77
C GLN A 169 8.54 -5.98 7.17
N THR A 170 7.32 -6.44 6.88
CA THR A 170 6.26 -5.60 6.34
C THR A 170 5.83 -4.55 7.36
N LEU A 171 5.72 -4.91 8.64
CA LEU A 171 5.43 -3.92 9.69
C LEU A 171 6.54 -2.86 9.80
N ALA A 172 7.82 -3.27 9.74
CA ALA A 172 8.93 -2.35 9.77
C ALA A 172 8.94 -1.39 8.57
N ASN A 173 8.59 -1.88 7.38
CA ASN A 173 8.41 -1.03 6.20
C ASN A 173 7.21 -0.08 6.37
N ILE A 174 6.08 -0.52 6.93
CA ILE A 174 4.98 0.40 7.24
C ILE A 174 5.44 1.48 8.22
N ALA A 175 6.21 1.11 9.25
CA ALA A 175 6.71 2.05 10.25
C ALA A 175 7.69 3.11 9.67
N SER A 176 8.43 2.79 8.60
CA SER A 176 9.36 3.75 7.96
C SER A 176 8.63 4.85 7.19
N HIS A 177 7.48 4.54 6.60
CA HIS A 177 6.74 5.48 5.73
C HIS A 177 5.48 6.06 6.38
N MET A 178 4.82 5.34 7.29
CA MET A 178 3.64 5.80 8.01
C MET A 178 4.04 6.36 9.38
N ARG A 179 4.16 7.69 9.50
CA ARG A 179 4.45 8.35 10.77
C ARG A 179 3.20 9.03 11.30
N PHE A 180 2.76 8.63 12.49
CA PHE A 180 1.71 9.40 13.17
C PHE A 180 2.31 10.70 13.68
N ILE A 181 1.76 11.83 13.25
CA ILE A 181 2.20 13.16 13.70
C ILE A 181 1.10 13.80 14.54
N ASP A 182 1.40 14.07 15.81
CA ASP A 182 0.51 14.89 16.64
C ASP A 182 0.56 16.35 16.13
N ARG A 183 -0.55 16.81 15.56
CA ARG A 183 -0.66 18.15 14.95
C ARG A 183 -0.44 19.29 15.95
N ASN A 184 -0.69 19.07 17.24
CA ASN A 184 -0.52 20.11 18.26
C ASN A 184 0.92 20.22 18.73
N THR A 185 1.63 19.10 18.81
CA THR A 185 2.97 19.04 19.42
C THR A 185 4.10 18.81 18.42
N GLY A 186 3.77 18.43 17.18
CA GLY A 186 4.74 17.97 16.17
C GLY A 186 5.41 16.65 16.52
N ALA A 187 4.94 15.95 17.56
CA ALA A 187 5.53 14.68 17.98
C ALA A 187 5.28 13.61 16.91
N GLN A 188 6.37 12.98 16.47
CA GLN A 188 6.35 11.84 15.56
C GLN A 188 6.47 10.55 16.35
N TRP A 189 5.75 9.53 15.90
CA TRP A 189 5.66 8.25 16.59
C TRP A 189 6.02 7.11 15.63
N TRP A 190 6.90 6.23 16.08
CA TRP A 190 7.35 5.03 15.39
C TRP A 190 6.53 3.82 15.85
N ILE A 191 6.07 2.98 14.93
CA ILE A 191 5.33 1.77 15.26
C ILE A 191 6.31 0.71 15.79
N LEU A 192 6.07 0.21 16.99
CA LEU A 192 6.85 -0.90 17.57
C LEU A 192 6.18 -2.25 17.33
N GLU A 193 4.86 -2.28 17.42
CA GLU A 193 4.09 -3.50 17.45
C GLU A 193 2.69 -3.27 16.91
N MET A 194 2.16 -4.27 16.20
CA MET A 194 0.77 -4.38 15.80
C MET A 194 0.12 -5.55 16.55
N ASN A 195 -1.10 -5.32 17.05
CA ASN A 195 -1.99 -6.36 17.54
C ASN A 195 -3.33 -6.24 16.82
N ASP A 196 -3.82 -7.33 16.20
CA ASP A 196 -5.12 -7.35 15.52
C ASP A 196 -6.23 -8.02 16.35
N ASN A 197 -7.47 -7.88 15.89
CA ASN A 197 -8.65 -8.49 16.49
C ASN A 197 -8.78 -10.01 16.23
N ARG A 198 -7.81 -10.62 15.56
CA ARG A 198 -7.67 -12.07 15.35
C ARG A 198 -6.64 -12.68 16.31
N GLY A 199 -5.97 -11.85 17.12
CA GLY A 199 -4.93 -12.27 18.06
C GLY A 199 -3.55 -12.38 17.42
N HIS A 200 -3.36 -11.89 16.20
CA HIS A 200 -2.05 -11.76 15.57
C HIS A 200 -1.30 -10.60 16.21
N ARG A 201 -0.04 -10.87 16.57
CA ARG A 201 0.86 -9.89 17.18
C ARG A 201 2.20 -9.93 16.46
N VAL A 202 2.68 -8.77 16.03
CA VAL A 202 3.92 -8.64 15.27
C VAL A 202 4.67 -7.39 15.68
N CYS A 203 6.00 -7.49 15.78
CA CYS A 203 6.89 -6.42 16.21
C CYS A 203 7.85 -6.02 15.09
N THR A 204 8.30 -4.77 15.09
CA THR A 204 9.29 -4.26 14.11
C THR A 204 10.72 -4.72 14.40
N SER A 205 11.01 -5.22 15.62
CA SER A 205 12.30 -5.80 15.97
C SER A 205 12.35 -7.29 15.57
N ILE A 206 13.37 -7.67 14.81
CA ILE A 206 13.70 -9.06 14.46
C ILE A 206 14.58 -9.66 15.57
#